data_AF-A0A2E5E7S8-F1
#
_entry.id   AF-A0A2E5E7S8-F1
#
_cell.length_a   1.000
_cell.length_b   1.000
_cell.length_c   1.000
_cell.angle_alpha   90.00
_cell.angle_beta   90.00
_cell.angle_gamma   90.00
#
_symmetry.space_group_name_H-M   'P 1'
#
loop_
_entity.id
_entity.type
_entity.pdbx_description
1 polymer ?
#
loop_
_entity_poly.entity_id
_entity_poly.type
_entity_poly.pdbx_seq_one_letter_code
_entity_poly.pdbx_strand_id
1 'polypeptide(L)'
;MIEVIPATRTEDEISSAVREYLRAKDVRGLNGVPPVVNCGELFGNLEFTYEYLNRGSWRANAFYERVRYYWRVDDLSLEVTKNFWVRTYNSTVKC
;
A
#
# COMPACT_ATOMS: atom_id res chain seq x y z
N MET A 1 2.64 -0.70 29.94
CA MET A 1 3.31 -1.66 29.04
C MET A 1 2.40 -1.82 27.83
N ILE A 2 2.86 -1.53 26.61
CA ILE A 2 2.04 -1.77 25.41
C ILE A 2 2.14 -3.25 25.10
N GLU A 3 1.01 -3.94 25.04
CA GLU A 3 0.95 -5.34 24.60
C GLU A 3 1.39 -5.40 23.13
N VAL A 4 2.52 -6.07 22.89
CA VAL A 4 3.05 -6.29 21.53
C VAL A 4 2.44 -7.58 21.01
N ILE A 5 1.57 -7.47 20.02
CA ILE A 5 1.11 -8.62 19.24
C ILE A 5 2.23 -8.94 18.26
N PRO A 6 2.82 -10.15 18.25
CA PRO A 6 3.85 -10.52 17.29
C PRO A 6 3.26 -10.69 15.88
N ALA A 7 4.08 -10.48 14.85
CA ALA A 7 3.68 -10.75 13.48
C ALA A 7 3.49 -12.26 13.26
N THR A 8 2.44 -12.63 12.52
CA THR A 8 2.13 -14.00 12.13
C THR A 8 2.42 -14.27 10.65
N ARG A 9 2.68 -13.21 9.86
CA ARG A 9 3.04 -13.28 8.43
C ARG A 9 4.47 -12.90 8.18
N THR A 10 4.94 -13.25 6.99
CA THR A 10 6.24 -12.86 6.44
C THR A 10 6.10 -11.66 5.51
N GLU A 11 7.20 -10.95 5.25
CA GLU A 11 7.21 -9.85 4.28
C GLU A 11 6.78 -10.31 2.87
N ASP A 12 7.08 -11.54 2.48
CA ASP A 12 6.69 -12.11 1.17
C ASP A 12 5.16 -12.31 1.06
N GLU A 13 4.51 -12.80 2.11
CA GLU A 13 3.05 -12.92 2.16
C GLU A 13 2.40 -11.53 2.08
N ILE A 14 2.94 -10.54 2.81
CA ILE A 14 2.45 -9.16 2.79
C ILE A 14 2.68 -8.51 1.43
N SER A 15 3.85 -8.74 0.82
CA SER A 15 4.18 -8.26 -0.52
C SER A 15 3.21 -8.81 -1.57
N SER A 16 2.92 -10.11 -1.50
CA SER A 16 1.98 -10.78 -2.40
C SER A 16 0.58 -10.18 -2.28
N ALA A 17 0.07 -10.03 -1.05
CA ALA A 17 -1.24 -9.44 -0.79
C ALA A 17 -1.36 -8.00 -1.33
N VAL A 18 -0.33 -7.17 -1.13
CA VAL A 18 -0.30 -5.79 -1.64
C VAL A 18 -0.28 -5.76 -3.17
N ARG A 19 0.52 -6.63 -3.81
CA ARG A 19 0.60 -6.68 -5.27
C ARG A 19 -0.70 -7.18 -5.89
N GLU A 20 -1.36 -8.16 -5.30
CA GLU A 20 -2.69 -8.62 -5.72
C GLU A 20 -3.74 -7.52 -5.59
N TYR A 21 -3.78 -6.83 -4.45
CA TYR A 21 -4.65 -5.69 -4.23
C TYR A 21 -4.48 -4.60 -5.29
N LEU A 22 -3.23 -4.25 -5.63
CA LEU A 22 -2.94 -3.23 -6.62
C LEU A 22 -3.31 -3.66 -8.04
N ARG A 23 -3.04 -4.92 -8.41
CA ARG A 23 -3.42 -5.47 -9.73
C ARG A 23 -4.94 -5.46 -9.96
N ALA A 24 -5.71 -5.70 -8.89
CA ALA A 24 -7.16 -5.71 -8.94
C ALA A 24 -7.80 -4.31 -8.92
N LYS A 25 -7.01 -3.23 -8.84
CA LYS A 25 -7.53 -1.88 -8.57
C LYS A 25 -7.24 -0.91 -9.71
N ASP A 26 -8.32 -0.52 -10.37
CA ASP A 26 -8.33 0.55 -11.35
C ASP A 26 -8.84 1.84 -10.70
N VAL A 27 -8.12 2.95 -10.89
CA VAL A 27 -8.47 4.24 -10.29
C VAL A 27 -8.42 5.34 -11.34
N ARG A 28 -9.08 6.46 -11.08
CA ARG A 28 -8.92 7.64 -11.95
C ARG A 28 -7.48 8.16 -11.87
N GLY A 29 -6.89 8.45 -13.03
CA GLY A 29 -5.56 9.03 -13.13
C GLY A 29 -5.48 10.44 -12.52
N LEU A 30 -4.26 10.96 -12.40
CA LEU A 30 -4.01 12.32 -11.91
C LEU A 30 -4.76 13.33 -12.77
N ASN A 31 -5.55 14.20 -12.14
CA ASN A 31 -6.32 15.24 -12.82
C ASN A 31 -7.27 14.73 -13.93
N GLY A 32 -7.61 13.43 -13.93
CA GLY A 32 -8.53 12.82 -14.91
C GLY A 32 -7.90 12.37 -16.22
N VAL A 33 -6.57 12.43 -16.38
CA VAL A 33 -5.87 11.96 -17.59
C VAL A 33 -4.69 11.06 -17.21
N PRO A 34 -4.61 9.80 -17.69
CA PRO A 34 -5.67 9.06 -18.40
C PRO A 34 -6.89 8.81 -17.50
N PRO A 35 -8.08 8.54 -18.07
CA PRO A 35 -9.33 8.48 -17.31
C PRO A 35 -9.31 7.37 -16.25
N VAL A 36 -8.60 6.27 -16.51
CA VAL A 36 -8.42 5.13 -15.62
C VAL A 36 -6.96 4.64 -15.74
N VAL A 37 -6.35 4.30 -14.61
CA VAL A 37 -5.01 3.73 -14.48
C VAL A 37 -5.09 2.48 -13.59
N ASN A 38 -4.38 1.42 -13.97
CA ASN A 38 -4.23 0.24 -13.13
C ASN A 38 -3.13 0.46 -12.09
N CYS A 39 -3.44 0.26 -10.81
CA CYS A 39 -2.47 0.45 -9.74
C CYS A 39 -1.33 -0.58 -9.80
N GLY A 40 -1.61 -1.80 -10.25
CA GLY A 40 -0.59 -2.83 -10.45
C GLY A 40 0.45 -2.42 -11.50
N GLU A 41 0.03 -1.81 -12.61
CA GLU A 41 0.95 -1.30 -13.64
C GLU A 41 1.77 -0.12 -13.12
N LEU A 42 1.12 0.85 -12.45
CA LEU A 42 1.78 2.05 -11.92
C LEU A 42 2.88 1.72 -10.90
N PHE A 43 2.60 0.79 -9.99
CA PHE A 43 3.51 0.45 -8.89
C PHE A 43 4.33 -0.82 -9.15
N GLY A 44 4.11 -1.54 -10.25
CA GLY A 44 4.62 -2.89 -10.48
C GLY A 44 6.13 -3.01 -10.43
N ASN A 45 6.83 -2.00 -10.96
CA ASN A 45 8.29 -1.94 -11.05
C ASN A 45 8.95 -1.17 -9.89
N LEU A 46 8.16 -0.71 -8.91
CA LEU A 46 8.69 0.04 -7.78
C LEU A 46 9.15 -0.90 -6.66
N GLU A 47 10.15 -0.42 -5.93
CA GLU A 47 10.58 -1.05 -4.68
C GLU A 47 9.60 -0.70 -3.57
N PHE A 48 9.23 -1.73 -2.81
CA PHE A 48 8.38 -1.60 -1.62
C PHE A 48 9.20 -1.85 -0.37
N THR A 49 8.85 -1.14 0.69
CA THR A 49 9.36 -1.44 2.04
C THR A 49 8.20 -1.81 2.94
N TYR A 50 8.44 -2.79 3.82
CA TYR A 50 7.46 -3.38 4.71
C TYR A 50 7.89 -3.18 6.16
N GLU A 51 6.94 -2.87 7.03
CA GLU A 51 7.19 -2.67 8.45
C GLU A 51 6.01 -3.22 9.25
N TYR A 52 6.30 -4.03 10.26
CA TYR A 52 5.29 -4.49 11.20
C TYR A 52 5.04 -3.46 12.31
N LEU A 53 3.78 -3.11 12.56
CA LEU A 53 3.42 -2.01 13.46
C LEU A 53 3.04 -2.44 14.89
N ASN A 54 3.49 -3.62 15.34
CA ASN A 54 3.34 -4.12 16.71
C ASN A 54 1.89 -4.17 17.25
N ARG A 55 0.90 -4.15 16.35
CA ARG A 55 -0.56 -4.15 16.65
C ARG A 55 -1.35 -4.95 15.61
N GLY A 56 -0.81 -6.09 15.16
CA GLY A 56 -1.51 -6.96 14.19
C GLY A 56 -1.65 -6.36 12.79
N SER A 57 -0.82 -5.38 12.41
CA SER A 57 -0.87 -4.81 11.07
C SER A 57 0.52 -4.50 10.53
N TRP A 58 0.66 -4.70 9.22
CA TRP A 58 1.81 -4.30 8.45
C TRP A 58 1.55 -2.99 7.73
N ARG A 59 2.63 -2.28 7.44
CA ARG A 59 2.66 -1.11 6.57
C ARG A 59 3.56 -1.41 5.38
N ALA A 60 2.97 -1.41 4.19
CA ALA A 60 3.73 -1.39 2.94
C ALA A 60 3.79 0.05 2.42
N ASN A 61 4.94 0.46 1.88
CA ASN A 61 5.05 1.77 1.25
C ASN A 61 5.99 1.77 0.06
N ALA A 62 5.67 2.62 -0.92
CA ALA A 62 6.43 2.83 -2.14
C ALA A 62 6.47 4.33 -2.49
N PHE A 63 7.50 4.75 -3.20
CA PHE A 63 7.65 6.14 -3.65
C PHE A 63 7.35 6.24 -5.15
N TYR A 64 6.36 7.07 -5.51
CA TYR A 64 5.95 7.30 -6.89
C TYR A 64 5.71 8.80 -7.11
N GLU A 65 6.28 9.35 -8.18
CA GLU A 65 6.14 10.77 -8.56
C GLU A 65 6.22 11.76 -7.39
N ARG A 66 7.31 11.67 -6.60
CA ARG A 66 7.59 12.55 -5.45
C ARG A 66 6.62 12.41 -4.27
N VAL A 67 5.75 11.39 -4.28
CA VAL A 67 4.81 11.11 -3.21
C VAL A 67 5.06 9.71 -2.67
N ARG A 68 5.00 9.57 -1.34
CA ARG A 68 5.04 8.27 -0.67
C ARG A 68 3.63 7.75 -0.47
N TYR A 69 3.36 6.57 -1.00
CA TYR A 69 2.09 5.86 -0.88
C TYR A 69 2.20 4.82 0.22
N TYR A 70 1.12 4.62 0.97
CA TYR A 70 1.07 3.68 2.07
C TYR A 70 -0.16 2.80 1.96
N TRP A 71 0.05 1.51 2.21
CA TRP A 71 -1.01 0.53 2.37
C TRP A 71 -0.86 -0.13 3.73
N ARG A 72 -2.00 -0.45 4.32
CA ARG A 72 -2.05 -1.30 5.50
C ARG A 72 -2.56 -2.65 5.15
N VAL A 73 -1.93 -3.64 5.77
CA VAL A 73 -2.28 -5.04 5.61
C VAL A 73 -2.57 -5.57 7.00
N ASP A 74 -3.78 -6.09 7.21
CA ASP A 74 -4.08 -6.84 8.41
C ASP A 74 -3.24 -8.12 8.44
N ASP A 75 -2.56 -8.39 9.54
CA ASP A 75 -1.63 -9.52 9.64
C ASP A 75 -2.37 -10.87 9.61
N LEU A 76 -3.62 -10.93 10.11
CA LEU A 76 -4.36 -12.18 10.17
C LEU A 76 -5.11 -12.43 8.86
N SER A 77 -5.87 -11.45 8.37
CA SER A 77 -6.77 -11.58 7.23
C SER A 77 -6.10 -11.28 5.88
N LEU A 78 -4.92 -10.65 5.88
CA LEU A 78 -4.26 -10.10 4.69
C LEU A 78 -5.09 -9.02 3.97
N GLU A 79 -6.12 -8.46 4.61
CA GLU A 79 -6.92 -7.39 4.03
C GLU A 79 -6.05 -6.14 3.81
N VAL A 80 -6.00 -5.68 2.56
CA VAL A 80 -5.24 -4.49 2.18
C VAL A 80 -6.14 -3.27 2.08
N THR A 81 -5.80 -2.23 2.84
CA THR A 81 -6.47 -0.93 2.79
C THR A 81 -5.50 0.19 2.43
N LYS A 82 -5.96 1.14 1.61
CA LYS A 82 -5.19 2.36 1.38
C LYS A 82 -5.12 3.15 2.67
N ASN A 83 -3.93 3.63 3.04
CA ASN A 83 -3.76 4.44 4.23
C ASN A 83 -3.11 5.80 3.92
N PHE A 84 -3.76 6.89 4.34
CA PHE A 84 -3.27 8.25 4.12
C PHE A 84 -2.46 8.72 5.33
N TRP A 85 -1.26 8.17 5.52
CA TRP A 85 -0.38 8.57 6.63
C TRP A 85 0.27 9.93 6.44
N VAL A 86 0.57 10.31 5.20
CA VAL A 86 1.25 11.57 4.90
C VAL A 86 0.30 12.49 4.15
N ARG A 87 0.10 13.69 4.69
CA ARG A 87 -0.54 14.78 3.96
C ARG A 87 0.44 15.31 2.92
N THR A 88 0.00 15.43 1.68
CA THR A 88 0.76 16.04 0.58
C THR A 88 -0.13 17.04 -0.15
N TYR A 89 0.48 18.10 -0.67
CA TYR A 89 -0.18 19.07 -1.55
C TYR A 89 -0.12 18.65 -3.02
N ASN A 90 0.69 17.64 -3.36
CA ASN A 90 0.74 17.09 -4.71
C ASN A 90 -0.52 16.26 -4.98
N SER A 91 -1.02 16.32 -6.22
CA SER A 91 -2.07 15.40 -6.67
C SER A 91 -1.60 13.95 -6.52
N THR A 92 -2.48 13.07 -6.05
CA THR A 92 -2.17 11.64 -5.85
C THR A 92 -3.17 10.76 -6.59
N VAL A 93 -2.68 9.64 -7.14
CA VAL A 93 -3.57 8.58 -7.63
C VAL A 93 -4.22 7.87 -6.44
N LYS A 94 -5.47 7.43 -6.58
CA LYS A 94 -6.19 6.82 -5.45
C LYS A 94 -5.97 5.30 -5.30
N CYS A 95 -4.79 4.84 -5.70
CA CYS A 95 -4.18 3.58 -5.27
C CYS A 95 -3.87 3.66 -3.77
#